data_AF-A0A524BH52-F1
#
_entry.id   AF-A0A524BH52-F1
#
_cell.length_a   1.000
_cell.length_b   1.000
_cell.length_c   1.000
_cell.angle_alpha   90.00
_cell.angle_beta   90.00
_cell.angle_gamma   90.00
#
_symmetry.space_group_name_H-M   'P 1'
#
loop_
_entity.id
_entity.type
_entity.pdbx_description
1 polymer ?
#
loop_
_entity_poly.entity_id
_entity_poly.type
_entity_poly.pdbx_seq_one_letter_code
_entity_poly.pdbx_strand_id
1 'polypeptide(L)' 'MRRVVEHYGDDPRQFGEWFVPDTDGAPLVMLIHGGYFRPVWRLDLEEATALDLTSHGFAVWSLEYRTYEHPWP' A
#
# COMPACT_ATOMS: atom_id res chain seq x y z
N MET A 1 7.68 -3.04 14.77
CA MET A 1 6.96 -2.71 13.52
C MET A 1 7.66 -1.57 12.80
N ARG A 2 8.03 -1.78 11.53
CA ARG A 2 8.71 -0.77 10.69
C ARG A 2 7.80 -0.32 9.56
N ARG A 3 7.73 1.00 9.31
CA ARG A 3 6.98 1.62 8.21
C ARG A 3 7.96 2.21 7.19
N VAL A 4 7.84 1.84 5.91
CA VAL A 4 8.77 2.28 4.84
C VAL A 4 7.98 2.56 3.57
N VAL A 5 8.20 3.71 2.95
CA VAL A 5 7.68 3.99 1.60
C VAL A 5 8.67 3.50 0.55
N GLU A 6 8.18 2.77 -0.44
CA GLU A 6 8.95 2.29 -1.59
C GLU A 6 8.26 2.69 -2.89
N HIS A 7 9.01 3.31 -3.81
CA HIS A 7 8.54 3.60 -5.16
C HIS A 7 8.77 2.37 -6.06
N TYR A 8 7.72 1.94 -6.75
CA TYR A 8 7.78 0.82 -7.70
C TYR A 8 7.84 1.29 -9.16
N GLY A 9 7.77 2.60 -9.40
CA GLY A 9 7.89 3.21 -10.73
C GLY A 9 8.21 4.71 -10.65
N ASP A 10 8.41 5.32 -11.81
CA ASP A 10 8.87 6.71 -11.95
C ASP A 10 7.77 7.75 -11.67
N ASP A 11 6.50 7.35 -11.77
CA ASP A 11 5.37 8.25 -11.50
C ASP A 11 5.23 8.52 -9.99
N PRO A 12 4.95 9.77 -9.56
CA PRO A 12 4.75 10.08 -8.14
C PRO A 12 3.63 9.29 -7.45
N ARG A 13 2.68 8.70 -8.20
CA ARG A 13 1.62 7.83 -7.70
C ARG A 13 2.01 6.35 -7.68
N GLN A 14 3.19 5.98 -8.18
CA GLN A 14 3.68 4.60 -8.20
C GLN A 14 4.55 4.31 -6.97
N PHE A 15 3.91 4.24 -5.82
CA PHE A 15 4.56 3.87 -4.57
C PHE A 15 3.66 3.00 -3.70
N GLY A 16 4.27 2.28 -2.77
CA GLY A 16 3.57 1.59 -1.72
C GLY A 16 4.23 1.80 -0.38
N GLU A 17 3.49 1.52 0.66
CA GLU A 17 3.91 1.62 2.03
C GLU A 17 3.95 0.24 2.68
N TRP A 18 5.13 -0.10 3.18
CA TRP A 18 5.38 -1.31 3.94
C TRP A 18 4.98 -1.14 5.38
N PHE A 19 4.28 -2.14 5.91
CA PHE A 19 4.01 -2.35 7.32
C PHE A 19 4.65 -3.70 7.67
N VAL A 20 5.83 -3.65 8.29
CA VAL A 20 6.68 -4.83 8.50
C VAL A 20 6.61 -5.24 9.98
N PRO A 21 6.18 -6.48 10.29
CA PRO A 21 6.23 -7.01 11.64
C PRO A 21 7.67 -7.31 12.04
N ASP A 22 7.93 -7.51 13.34
CA ASP A 22 9.28 -7.82 13.84
C ASP A 22 9.67 -9.31 13.65
N THR A 23 8.82 -10.10 12.97
CA THR A 23 9.00 -11.53 12.72
C THR A 23 9.62 -11.78 11.35
N ASP A 24 10.71 -12.55 11.31
CA ASP A 24 11.32 -12.99 10.05
C ASP A 24 10.43 -13.99 9.30
N GLY A 25 10.41 -13.89 7.96
CA GLY A 25 9.67 -14.81 7.11
C GLY A 25 8.14 -14.64 7.15
N ALA A 26 7.65 -13.47 7.56
CA ALA A 26 6.22 -13.16 7.58
C ALA A 26 5.58 -13.33 6.18
N PRO A 27 4.39 -13.94 6.07
CA PRO A 27 3.64 -13.98 4.82
C PRO A 27 3.26 -12.57 4.37
N LEU A 28 3.33 -12.32 3.06
CA LEU A 28 3.04 -11.03 2.45
C LEU A 28 1.56 -10.91 2.05
N VAL A 29 0.94 -9.80 2.42
CA VAL A 29 -0.36 -9.34 1.90
C VAL A 29 -0.16 -8.02 1.15
N MET A 30 -0.69 -7.93 -0.07
CA MET A 30 -0.76 -6.67 -0.81
C MET A 30 -2.16 -6.08 -0.67
N LEU A 31 -2.24 -4.80 -0.31
CA LEU A 31 -3.48 -4.05 -0.27
C LEU A 31 -3.52 -3.07 -1.44
N ILE A 32 -4.63 -3.11 -2.18
CA ILE A 32 -4.92 -2.23 -3.32
C ILE A 32 -6.25 -1.56 -3.01
N HIS A 33 -6.20 -0.28 -2.66
CA HIS A 33 -7.41 0.43 -2.27
C HIS A 33 -8.38 0.55 -3.44
N GLY A 34 -9.68 0.54 -3.11
CA GLY A 34 -10.74 0.83 -4.08
C GLY A 34 -10.89 2.33 -4.37
N GLY A 35 -12.11 2.71 -4.77
CA GLY A 35 -12.45 4.13 -4.99
C GLY A 35 -12.61 4.53 -6.46
N TYR A 36 -12.98 3.60 -7.35
CA TYR A 36 -13.28 3.90 -8.76
C TYR A 36 -12.14 4.66 -9.49
N PHE A 37 -10.88 4.39 -9.13
CA PHE A 37 -9.70 5.07 -9.66
C PHE A 37 -9.73 6.60 -9.53
N ARG A 38 -10.49 7.14 -8.58
CA ARG A 38 -10.61 8.59 -8.39
C ARG A 38 -9.42 9.15 -7.60
N PRO A 39 -8.90 10.34 -7.95
CA PRO A 39 -7.72 10.95 -7.33
C PRO A 39 -7.92 11.33 -5.86
N VAL A 40 -9.18 11.44 -5.42
CA VAL A 40 -9.57 11.80 -4.05
C VAL A 40 -9.35 10.67 -3.05
N TRP A 41 -9.27 9.42 -3.51
CA TRP A 41 -8.99 8.27 -2.67
C TRP A 41 -7.52 7.88 -2.79
N ARG A 42 -6.93 7.49 -1.66
CA ARG A 42 -5.52 7.18 -1.54
C ARG A 42 -5.35 5.93 -0.67
N LEU A 43 -4.11 5.42 -0.61
CA LEU A 43 -3.76 4.20 0.12
C LEU A 43 -4.08 4.24 1.64
N ASP A 44 -4.21 5.42 2.24
CA ASP A 44 -4.57 5.61 3.65
C ASP A 44 -5.97 5.09 3.99
N LEU A 45 -6.84 4.90 2.99
CA LEU A 45 -8.13 4.22 3.16
C LEU A 45 -7.97 2.82 3.79
N GLU A 46 -6.86 2.14 3.52
CA GLU A 46 -6.55 0.79 3.99
C GLU A 46 -5.59 0.77 5.19
N GLU A 47 -5.26 1.91 5.80
CA GLU A 47 -4.26 1.98 6.87
C GLU A 47 -4.66 1.14 8.10
N ALA A 48 -5.93 1.19 8.51
CA ALA A 48 -6.43 0.38 9.61
C ALA A 48 -6.32 -1.13 9.31
N THR A 49 -6.63 -1.53 8.07
CA THR A 49 -6.48 -2.91 7.59
C THR A 49 -5.02 -3.36 7.62
N ALA A 50 -4.09 -2.49 7.18
CA ALA A 50 -2.66 -2.78 7.18
C ALA A 50 -2.12 -2.96 8.60
N LEU A 51 -2.51 -2.11 9.54
CA LEU A 51 -2.13 -2.20 10.95
C LEU A 51 -2.65 -3.48 11.61
N ASP A 52 -3.92 -3.84 11.36
CA ASP A 52 -4.53 -5.05 11.91
C ASP A 52 -3.82 -6.32 11.40
N LEU A 53 -3.62 -6.45 10.08
CA LEU A 53 -2.88 -7.56 9.48
C LEU A 53 -1.44 -7.64 10.01
N THR A 54 -0.76 -6.51 10.15
CA THR A 54 0.61 -6.48 10.69
C THR A 54 0.65 -6.96 12.14
N SER A 55 -0.36 -6.60 12.95
CA SER A 55 -0.47 -7.07 14.33
C SER A 55 -0.69 -8.59 14.43
N HIS A 56 -1.22 -9.22 13.37
CA HIS A 56 -1.39 -10.67 13.23
C HIS A 56 -0.18 -11.36 12.56
N GLY A 57 0.93 -10.66 12.35
CA GLY A 57 2.19 -11.23 11.88
C GLY A 57 2.33 -11.30 10.35
N PHE A 58 1.50 -10.58 9.60
CA PHE A 58 1.68 -10.43 8.15
C PHE A 58 2.61 -9.25 7.86
N ALA A 59 3.47 -9.39 6.85
CA ALA A 59 4.05 -8.22 6.19
C ALA A 59 3.01 -7.66 5.23
N VAL A 60 2.73 -6.36 5.30
CA VAL A 60 1.74 -5.73 4.42
C VAL A 60 2.41 -4.70 3.52
N TRP A 61 2.03 -4.69 2.25
CA TRP A 61 2.38 -3.63 1.31
C TRP A 61 1.09 -2.99 0.78
N SER A 62 0.78 -1.79 1.27
CA SER A 62 -0.39 -1.01 0.82
C SER A 62 0.04 -0.06 -0.29
N LEU A 63 -0.47 -0.23 -1.50
CA LEU A 63 0.00 0.50 -2.67
C LEU A 63 -0.95 1.60 -3.11
N GLU A 64 -0.35 2.71 -3.53
CA GLU A 64 -0.98 3.78 -4.30
C GLU A 64 -0.81 3.51 -5.79
N TYR A 65 -1.67 4.09 -6.61
CA TYR A 65 -1.60 3.96 -8.05
C TYR A 65 -2.07 5.21 -8.79
N ARG A 66 -1.76 5.23 -10.09
CA ARG A 66 -2.21 6.29 -11.01
C ARG A 66 -3.72 6.22 -11.19
N THR A 67 -4.36 7.37 -11.11
CA THR A 67 -5.82 7.52 -11.18
C THR A 67 -6.27 7.80 -12.62
N TYR A 68 -7.58 7.96 -12.84
CA TYR A 68 -8.10 8.34 -14.15
C TYR A 68 -7.58 9.70 -14.67
N GLU A 69 -6.96 10.53 -13.83
CA GLU A 69 -6.34 11.80 -14.26
C GLU A 69 -5.02 11.58 -15.00
N HIS A 70 -4.39 10.42 -14.83
CA HIS A 70 -3.26 10.03 -15.65
C HIS A 70 -3.76 9.37 -16.93
N PRO A 71 -3.27 9.80 -18.11
CA PRO A 71 -3.55 9.11 -19.35
C PRO A 71 -3.04 7.68 -19.27
N TRP A 72 -3.76 6.77 -19.91
CA TRP A 72 -3.25 5.44 -20.17
C TRP A 72 -2.40 5.45 -21.45
N PRO A 73 -1.25 4.76 -21.51
CA PRO A 73 -0.48 4.15 -20.42
C PRO A 73 0.48 5.12 -19.74
#